data_AF-A0A533X1J6-F1
#
_entry.id   AF-A0A533X1J6-F1
#
_cell.length_a   1.000
_cell.length_b   1.000
_cell.length_c   1.000
_cell.angle_alpha   90.00
_cell.angle_beta   90.00
_cell.angle_gamma   90.00
#
_symmetry.space_group_name_H-M   'P 1'
#
loop_
_entity.id
_entity.type
_entity.pdbx_description
1 polymer ?
#
loop_
_entity_poly.entity_id
_entity_poly.type
_entity_poly.pdbx_seq_one_letter_code
_entity_poly.pdbx_strand_id
1 'polypeptide(L)'
;MTDGTRTESRIEAIQYAYRLGYLAQEVRVTYRKDVKMTVGSIAVDAKEGDMSSLQRWVAKILAEQGAVEIQSNGSASDISRAINRERIAKPHDLSGVEVDFYVKVNDYLDGLKDRERENLTVSLNKFIASRLEKIVKLAAASPLSPELEAKLAAEEKELYIMIHKASTGFKKGVLRKFD
;
A
#
# COMPACT_ATOMS: atom_id res chain seq x y z
N MET A 1 22.64 6.54 -29.04
CA MET A 1 21.28 6.83 -28.58
C MET A 1 20.59 5.49 -28.40
N THR A 2 20.61 4.95 -27.18
CA THR A 2 19.88 3.72 -26.84
C THR A 2 18.75 4.15 -25.92
N ASP A 3 17.55 4.12 -26.45
CA ASP A 3 16.30 4.29 -25.74
C ASP A 3 16.18 3.17 -24.69
N GLY A 4 16.51 3.51 -23.45
CA GLY A 4 16.37 2.62 -22.32
C GLY A 4 14.92 2.61 -21.89
N THR A 5 14.11 1.76 -22.51
CA THR A 5 12.80 1.38 -21.97
C THR A 5 13.01 0.90 -20.54
N ARG A 6 12.65 1.75 -19.58
CA ARG A 6 12.64 1.44 -18.15
C ARG A 6 11.57 0.38 -17.99
N THR A 7 11.94 -0.90 -18.05
CA THR A 7 11.02 -1.99 -17.69
C THR A 7 10.65 -1.77 -16.24
N GLU A 8 9.46 -1.23 -15.99
CA GLU A 8 8.92 -1.12 -14.63
C GLU A 8 8.99 -2.49 -13.98
N SER A 9 9.48 -2.53 -12.74
CA SER A 9 9.49 -3.77 -12.01
C SER A 9 8.04 -4.23 -11.83
N ARG A 10 7.79 -5.54 -11.86
CA ARG A 10 6.43 -6.08 -11.65
C ARG A 10 5.78 -5.58 -10.35
N ILE A 11 6.60 -5.27 -9.34
CA ILE A 11 6.16 -4.66 -8.08
C ILE A 11 5.60 -3.26 -8.32
N GLU A 12 6.29 -2.39 -9.07
CA GLU A 12 5.81 -1.02 -9.38
C GLU A 12 4.46 -1.06 -10.13
N ALA A 13 4.30 -1.98 -11.09
CA ALA A 13 3.03 -2.15 -11.80
C ALA A 13 1.88 -2.58 -10.87
N ILE A 14 2.16 -3.49 -9.92
CA ILE A 14 1.19 -3.90 -8.90
C ILE A 14 0.82 -2.72 -8.01
N GLN A 15 1.82 -1.98 -7.51
CA GLN A 15 1.60 -0.78 -6.70
C GLN A 15 0.71 0.23 -7.41
N TYR A 16 0.99 0.48 -8.68
CA TYR A 16 0.21 1.38 -9.50
C TYR A 16 -1.24 0.92 -9.64
N ALA A 17 -1.48 -0.35 -9.93
CA ALA A 17 -2.83 -0.91 -10.07
C ALA A 17 -3.65 -0.78 -8.78
N TYR A 18 -3.07 -1.14 -7.62
CA TYR A 18 -3.76 -0.99 -6.33
C TYR A 18 -3.98 0.48 -5.96
N ARG A 19 -3.05 1.36 -6.32
CA ARG A 19 -3.22 2.82 -6.14
C ARG A 19 -4.39 3.35 -6.96
N LEU A 20 -4.54 2.95 -8.22
CA LEU A 20 -5.69 3.34 -9.03
C LEU A 20 -7.01 2.86 -8.41
N GLY A 21 -7.06 1.61 -7.96
CA GLY A 21 -8.22 1.07 -7.24
C GLY A 21 -8.57 1.88 -6.00
N TYR A 22 -7.58 2.19 -5.16
CA TYR A 22 -7.74 3.01 -3.96
C TYR A 22 -8.23 4.44 -4.25
N LEU A 23 -7.74 5.05 -5.33
CA LEU A 23 -8.15 6.39 -5.76
C LEU A 23 -9.57 6.42 -6.35
N ALA A 24 -10.03 5.31 -6.94
CA ALA A 24 -11.37 5.17 -7.49
C ALA A 24 -12.44 4.93 -6.42
N GLN A 25 -12.06 4.48 -5.22
CA GLN A 25 -13.00 4.26 -4.11
C GLN A 25 -13.69 5.55 -3.69
N GLU A 26 -14.95 5.44 -3.29
CA GLU A 26 -15.69 6.55 -2.71
C GLU A 26 -15.26 6.83 -1.26
N VAL A 27 -15.14 8.11 -0.92
CA VAL A 27 -14.86 8.60 0.42
C VAL A 27 -15.89 9.63 0.81
N ARG A 28 -16.27 9.61 2.09
CA ARG A 28 -17.16 10.61 2.64
C ARG A 28 -16.43 11.92 2.82
N VAL A 29 -17.04 13.00 2.38
CA VAL A 29 -16.52 14.35 2.50
C VAL A 29 -17.53 15.26 3.17
N THR A 30 -17.04 16.30 3.84
CA THR A 30 -17.83 17.43 4.31
C THR A 30 -17.40 18.68 3.54
N TYR A 31 -18.35 19.41 2.94
CA TYR A 31 -18.05 20.62 2.18
C TYR A 31 -17.80 21.81 3.11
N ARG A 32 -16.68 22.52 2.88
CA ARG A 32 -16.26 23.71 3.64
C ARG A 32 -16.64 25.03 2.98
N LYS A 33 -17.18 24.97 1.76
CA LYS A 33 -17.75 26.07 0.98
C LYS A 33 -18.64 25.48 -0.11
N ASP A 34 -19.44 26.32 -0.74
CA ASP A 34 -20.24 25.92 -1.90
C ASP A 34 -19.35 25.40 -3.04
N VAL A 35 -19.72 24.26 -3.61
CA VAL A 35 -19.02 23.61 -4.71
C VAL A 35 -20.03 23.23 -5.79
N LYS A 36 -19.82 23.77 -6.99
CA LYS A 36 -20.56 23.38 -8.19
C LYS A 36 -19.59 23.03 -9.30
N MET A 37 -19.55 21.77 -9.69
CA MET A 37 -18.65 21.29 -10.74
C MET A 37 -19.25 20.15 -11.56
N THR A 38 -18.73 19.96 -12.76
CA THR A 38 -19.05 18.81 -13.60
C THR A 38 -17.80 18.40 -14.38
N VAL A 39 -17.38 17.14 -14.24
CA VAL A 39 -16.24 16.55 -14.95
C VAL A 39 -16.63 15.14 -15.40
N GLY A 40 -16.78 14.93 -16.71
CA GLY A 40 -17.27 13.66 -17.25
C GLY A 40 -18.66 13.31 -16.69
N SER A 41 -18.79 12.14 -16.06
CA SER A 41 -20.02 11.70 -15.38
C SER A 41 -20.16 12.18 -13.93
N ILE A 42 -19.17 12.90 -13.40
CA ILE A 42 -19.17 13.38 -12.02
C ILE A 42 -19.77 14.77 -12.00
N ALA A 43 -20.90 14.92 -11.32
CA ALA A 43 -21.56 16.20 -11.09
C ALA A 43 -21.72 16.43 -9.59
N VAL A 44 -21.28 17.60 -9.13
CA VAL A 44 -21.39 18.02 -7.73
C VAL A 44 -22.08 19.37 -7.70
N ASP A 45 -23.14 19.47 -6.90
CA ASP A 45 -23.83 20.72 -6.56
C ASP A 45 -24.14 20.65 -5.06
N ALA A 46 -23.23 21.18 -4.26
CA ALA A 46 -23.26 21.06 -2.80
C ALA A 46 -23.00 22.41 -2.15
N LYS A 47 -23.68 22.65 -1.02
CA LYS A 47 -23.51 23.84 -0.19
C LYS A 47 -22.52 23.58 0.94
N GLU A 48 -22.01 24.66 1.52
CA GLU A 48 -21.25 24.58 2.76
C GLU A 48 -22.00 23.79 3.85
N GLY A 49 -21.31 22.87 4.51
CA GLY A 49 -21.85 21.99 5.53
C GLY A 49 -22.48 20.69 5.00
N ASP A 50 -22.72 20.57 3.70
CA ASP A 50 -23.24 19.33 3.12
C ASP A 50 -22.24 18.17 3.30
N MET A 51 -22.77 16.95 3.23
CA MET A 51 -21.98 15.73 3.19
C MET A 51 -22.35 14.89 1.98
N SER A 52 -21.34 14.34 1.31
CA SER A 52 -21.55 13.41 0.19
C SER A 52 -20.44 12.38 0.12
N SER A 53 -20.60 11.40 -0.75
CA SER A 53 -19.54 10.47 -1.15
C SER A 53 -19.00 10.89 -2.52
N LEU A 54 -17.68 11.02 -2.64
CA LEU A 54 -16.99 11.31 -3.89
C LEU A 54 -15.87 10.29 -4.12
N GLN A 55 -15.51 10.04 -5.37
CA GLN A 55 -14.27 9.28 -5.64
C GLN A 55 -13.09 9.99 -4.98
N ARG A 56 -12.22 9.21 -4.33
CA ARG A 56 -11.11 9.72 -3.51
C ARG A 56 -10.23 10.68 -4.28
N TRP A 57 -9.94 10.43 -5.55
CA TRP A 57 -9.15 11.35 -6.37
C TRP A 57 -9.79 12.74 -6.51
N VAL A 58 -11.12 12.82 -6.67
CA VAL A 58 -11.87 14.10 -6.71
C VAL A 58 -11.80 14.79 -5.35
N ALA A 59 -12.06 14.01 -4.30
CA ALA A 59 -12.04 14.50 -2.93
C ALA A 59 -10.67 15.09 -2.55
N LYS A 60 -9.56 14.48 -2.97
CA LYS A 60 -8.20 14.98 -2.73
C LYS A 60 -7.95 16.32 -3.41
N ILE A 61 -8.31 16.46 -4.69
CA ILE A 61 -8.17 17.74 -5.43
C ILE A 61 -8.98 18.85 -4.74
N LEU A 62 -10.22 18.55 -4.33
CA LEU A 62 -11.06 19.50 -3.62
C LEU A 62 -10.52 19.85 -2.23
N ALA A 63 -9.90 18.89 -1.54
CA ALA A 63 -9.31 19.12 -0.22
C ALA A 63 -8.06 20.02 -0.30
N GLU A 64 -7.23 19.85 -1.32
CA GLU A 64 -6.07 20.72 -1.60
C GLU A 64 -6.50 22.19 -1.81
N GLN A 65 -7.70 22.40 -2.36
CA GLN A 65 -8.30 23.73 -2.57
C GLN A 65 -9.07 24.26 -1.34
N GLY A 66 -9.05 23.52 -0.23
CA GLY A 66 -9.81 23.82 0.98
C GLY A 66 -11.33 23.79 0.80
N ALA A 67 -11.84 23.13 -0.25
CA ALA A 67 -13.26 23.03 -0.56
C ALA A 67 -13.97 21.93 0.21
N VAL A 68 -13.26 20.84 0.53
CA VAL A 68 -13.82 19.73 1.30
C VAL A 68 -12.86 19.27 2.36
N GLU A 69 -13.40 18.64 3.38
CA GLU A 69 -12.68 17.82 4.35
C GLU A 69 -13.02 16.36 4.11
N ILE A 70 -12.00 15.55 3.84
CA ILE A 70 -12.16 14.10 3.70
C ILE A 70 -12.29 13.51 5.10
N GLN A 71 -13.38 12.79 5.37
CA GLN A 71 -13.54 12.06 6.62
C GLN A 71 -12.60 10.86 6.60
N SER A 72 -11.42 11.02 7.20
CA SER A 72 -10.42 9.97 7.31
C SER A 72 -10.80 9.02 8.45
N ASN A 73 -11.40 7.90 8.08
CA ASN A 73 -11.60 6.80 9.01
C ASN A 73 -10.36 5.89 8.96
N GLY A 74 -9.61 5.82 10.05
CA GLY A 74 -8.75 4.66 10.35
C GLY A 74 -7.29 4.70 9.91
N SER A 75 -6.89 5.45 8.87
CA SER A 75 -5.54 5.27 8.28
C SER A 75 -4.38 5.34 9.28
N ALA A 76 -4.36 6.33 10.18
CA ALA A 76 -3.28 6.48 11.16
C ALA A 76 -3.26 5.35 12.21
N SER A 77 -4.43 5.01 12.75
CA SER A 77 -4.56 4.00 13.80
C SER A 77 -4.35 2.59 13.26
N ASP A 78 -4.76 2.33 12.01
CA ASP A 78 -4.57 1.05 11.33
C ASP A 78 -3.09 0.82 10.99
N ILE A 79 -2.39 1.85 10.48
CA ILE A 79 -0.93 1.79 10.25
C ILE A 79 -0.19 1.53 11.57
N SER A 80 -0.51 2.29 12.63
CA SER A 80 0.10 2.11 13.94
C SER A 80 -0.17 0.71 14.52
N ARG A 81 -1.39 0.17 14.33
CA ARG A 81 -1.76 -1.17 14.76
C ARG A 81 -0.96 -2.24 14.01
N ALA A 82 -0.80 -2.10 12.70
CA ALA A 82 0.00 -3.02 11.88
C ALA A 82 1.47 -3.04 12.34
N ILE A 83 2.08 -1.86 12.52
CA ILE A 83 3.45 -1.73 13.02
C ILE A 83 3.62 -2.40 14.38
N ASN A 84 2.68 -2.17 15.31
CA ASN A 84 2.75 -2.76 16.64
C ASN A 84 2.55 -4.28 16.64
N ARG A 85 1.62 -4.80 15.83
CA ARG A 85 1.41 -6.24 15.70
C ARG A 85 2.64 -6.95 15.14
N GLU A 86 3.30 -6.35 14.15
CA GLU A 86 4.53 -6.91 13.59
C GLU A 86 5.68 -6.92 14.60
N ARG A 87 5.80 -5.84 15.39
CA ARG A 87 6.83 -5.72 16.43
C ARG A 87 6.76 -6.81 17.49
N ILE A 88 5.57 -7.31 17.81
CA ILE A 88 5.37 -8.39 18.80
C ILE A 88 5.18 -9.77 18.15
N ALA A 89 5.13 -9.85 16.82
CA ALA A 89 5.00 -11.12 16.11
C ALA A 89 6.26 -11.96 16.27
N LYS A 90 6.09 -13.28 16.33
CA LYS A 90 7.21 -14.22 16.49
C LYS A 90 8.19 -14.09 15.31
N PRO A 91 9.48 -14.44 15.48
CA PRO A 91 10.48 -14.33 14.42
C PRO A 91 10.18 -15.13 13.14
N HIS A 92 9.29 -16.11 13.20
CA HIS A 92 8.88 -16.97 12.08
C HIS A 92 7.42 -16.77 11.65
N ASP A 93 6.76 -15.73 12.15
CA ASP A 93 5.36 -15.41 11.80
C ASP A 93 5.22 -13.95 11.38
N LEU A 94 4.38 -13.72 10.38
CA LEU A 94 4.05 -12.40 9.86
C LEU A 94 2.72 -11.96 10.46
N SER A 95 2.66 -10.73 10.95
CA SER A 95 1.36 -10.14 11.29
C SER A 95 0.56 -9.90 10.01
N GLY A 96 -0.76 -10.02 10.07
CA GLY A 96 -1.61 -9.76 8.91
C GLY A 96 -1.70 -8.26 8.59
N VAL A 97 -1.48 -7.90 7.33
CA VAL A 97 -1.77 -6.58 6.76
C VAL A 97 -2.76 -6.69 5.60
N GLU A 98 -3.43 -5.58 5.30
CA GLU A 98 -4.34 -5.50 4.15
C GLU A 98 -3.57 -5.51 2.83
N VAL A 99 -4.23 -5.97 1.76
CA VAL A 99 -3.62 -6.11 0.44
C VAL A 99 -3.12 -4.78 -0.14
N ASP A 100 -3.79 -3.68 0.20
CA ASP A 100 -3.50 -2.30 -0.22
C ASP A 100 -2.77 -1.49 0.86
N PHE A 101 -2.16 -2.16 1.85
CA PHE A 101 -1.54 -1.52 3.01
C PHE A 101 -0.55 -0.41 2.65
N TYR A 102 0.38 -0.66 1.72
CA TYR A 102 1.39 0.34 1.35
C TYR A 102 0.80 1.52 0.56
N VAL A 103 -0.30 1.31 -0.18
CA VAL A 103 -1.04 2.40 -0.83
C VAL A 103 -1.61 3.35 0.22
N LYS A 104 -2.23 2.81 1.27
CA LYS A 104 -2.76 3.59 2.40
C LYS A 104 -1.65 4.31 3.18
N VAL A 105 -0.51 3.64 3.38
CA VAL A 105 0.67 4.24 4.02
C VAL A 105 1.17 5.45 3.22
N ASN A 106 1.34 5.30 1.91
CA ASN A 106 1.81 6.39 1.05
C ASN A 106 0.82 7.57 1.04
N ASP A 107 -0.48 7.28 0.90
CA ASP A 107 -1.53 8.30 0.96
C ASP A 107 -1.54 9.06 2.29
N TYR A 108 -1.32 8.36 3.40
CA TYR A 108 -1.23 8.98 4.72
C TYR A 108 0.04 9.81 4.87
N LEU A 109 1.20 9.30 4.43
CA LEU A 109 2.46 10.03 4.45
C LEU A 109 2.35 11.36 3.69
N ASP A 110 1.70 11.38 2.52
CA ASP A 110 1.52 12.57 1.69
C ASP A 110 0.82 13.71 2.45
N GLY A 111 -0.11 13.40 3.36
CA GLY A 111 -0.84 14.37 4.17
C GLY A 111 -0.14 14.84 5.45
N LEU A 112 1.02 14.26 5.80
CA LEU A 112 1.74 14.60 7.04
C LEU A 112 2.71 15.78 6.87
N LYS A 113 2.87 16.54 7.96
CA LYS A 113 3.95 17.53 8.10
C LYS A 113 5.30 16.84 8.20
N ASP A 114 6.38 17.54 7.82
CA ASP A 114 7.74 16.97 7.70
C ASP A 114 8.19 16.17 8.93
N ARG A 115 8.04 16.73 10.14
CA ARG A 115 8.44 16.06 11.39
C ARG A 115 7.65 14.78 11.67
N GLU A 116 6.35 14.80 11.40
CA GLU A 116 5.47 13.64 11.61
C GLU A 116 5.77 12.55 10.57
N ARG A 117 5.98 12.96 9.32
CA ARG A 117 6.40 12.11 8.21
C ARG A 117 7.72 11.41 8.51
N GLU A 118 8.72 12.14 9.01
CA GLU A 118 10.03 11.57 9.37
C GLU A 118 9.91 10.49 10.45
N ASN A 119 9.20 10.81 11.55
CA ASN A 119 8.98 9.87 12.65
C ASN A 119 8.28 8.58 12.20
N LEU A 120 7.25 8.71 11.35
CA LEU A 120 6.55 7.57 10.79
C LEU A 120 7.45 6.77 9.85
N THR A 121 8.24 7.44 9.00
CA THR A 121 9.18 6.80 8.07
C THR A 121 10.20 5.93 8.81
N VAL A 122 10.76 6.40 9.93
CA VAL A 122 11.67 5.59 10.76
C VAL A 122 10.98 4.33 11.29
N SER A 123 9.73 4.45 11.72
CA SER A 123 8.95 3.31 12.23
C SER A 123 8.60 2.32 11.12
N LEU A 124 8.23 2.83 9.95
CA LEU A 124 7.95 2.03 8.76
C LEU A 124 9.19 1.29 8.25
N ASN A 125 10.36 1.91 8.25
CA ASN A 125 11.61 1.25 7.85
C ASN A 125 11.91 0.04 8.74
N LYS A 126 11.71 0.16 10.06
CA LYS A 126 11.86 -0.97 10.99
C LYS A 126 10.83 -2.08 10.71
N PHE A 127 9.58 -1.70 10.47
CA PHE A 127 8.50 -2.61 10.12
C PHE A 127 8.81 -3.38 8.82
N ILE A 128 9.19 -2.68 7.76
CA ILE A 128 9.53 -3.26 6.45
C ILE A 128 10.74 -4.19 6.57
N ALA A 129 11.79 -3.78 7.28
CA ALA A 129 12.98 -4.60 7.47
C ALA A 129 12.66 -5.92 8.20
N SER A 130 11.87 -5.86 9.27
CA SER A 130 11.40 -7.05 10.00
C SER A 130 10.63 -8.00 9.09
N ARG A 131 9.70 -7.48 8.29
CA ARG A 131 8.87 -8.29 7.39
C ARG A 131 9.69 -8.89 6.25
N LEU A 132 10.60 -8.11 5.66
CA LEU A 132 11.49 -8.56 4.60
C LEU A 132 12.33 -9.77 5.06
N GLU A 133 12.92 -9.70 6.26
CA GLU A 133 13.70 -10.82 6.81
C GLU A 133 12.85 -12.11 6.92
N LYS A 134 11.62 -11.98 7.43
CA LYS A 134 10.69 -13.10 7.58
C LYS A 134 10.22 -13.65 6.23
N ILE A 135 9.86 -12.79 5.29
CA ILE A 135 9.44 -13.15 3.93
C ILE A 135 10.54 -13.94 3.24
N VAL A 136 11.79 -13.47 3.28
CA VAL A 136 12.94 -14.17 2.68
C VAL A 136 13.09 -15.59 3.26
N LYS A 137 13.08 -15.71 4.60
CA LYS A 137 13.21 -17.01 5.27
C LYS A 137 12.08 -17.97 4.91
N LEU A 138 10.83 -17.50 4.94
CA LEU A 138 9.65 -18.31 4.64
C LEU A 138 9.62 -18.73 3.17
N ALA A 139 9.88 -17.81 2.24
CA ALA A 139 9.89 -18.08 0.80
C ALA A 139 11.00 -19.06 0.39
N ALA A 140 12.16 -19.01 1.06
CA ALA A 140 13.22 -19.98 0.84
C ALA A 140 12.86 -21.39 1.34
N ALA A 141 11.95 -21.50 2.32
CA ALA A 141 11.55 -22.77 2.93
C ALA A 141 10.40 -23.45 2.17
N SER A 142 9.34 -22.73 1.79
CA SER A 142 8.11 -23.30 1.24
C SER A 142 7.46 -22.41 0.17
N PRO A 143 6.61 -22.97 -0.72
CA PRO A 143 5.76 -22.15 -1.59
C PRO A 143 4.73 -21.35 -0.77
N LEU A 144 4.13 -20.33 -1.40
CA LEU A 144 3.16 -19.45 -0.76
C LEU A 144 1.86 -20.21 -0.47
N SER A 145 1.48 -20.32 0.80
CA SER A 145 0.21 -20.91 1.22
C SER A 145 -0.91 -19.87 1.25
N PRO A 146 -2.19 -20.26 1.11
CA PRO A 146 -3.31 -19.33 1.21
C PRO A 146 -3.38 -18.58 2.55
N GLU A 147 -3.02 -19.25 3.65
CA GLU A 147 -2.97 -18.64 4.99
C GLU A 147 -1.92 -17.53 5.06
N LEU A 148 -0.73 -17.78 4.52
CA LEU A 148 0.34 -16.78 4.49
C LEU A 148 0.01 -15.65 3.53
N GLU A 149 -0.57 -15.97 2.38
CA GLU A 149 -1.00 -14.99 1.39
C GLU A 149 -1.98 -13.97 1.99
N ALA A 150 -2.91 -14.40 2.83
CA ALA A 150 -3.86 -13.51 3.50
C ALA A 150 -3.21 -12.51 4.47
N LYS A 151 -1.93 -12.70 4.83
CA LYS A 151 -1.17 -11.83 5.74
C LYS A 151 -0.26 -10.83 5.02
N LEU A 152 -0.18 -10.87 3.69
CA LEU A 152 0.76 -10.11 2.88
C LEU A 152 0.07 -8.99 2.09
N ALA A 153 0.73 -7.84 2.00
CA ALA A 153 0.38 -6.82 1.02
C ALA A 153 0.69 -7.32 -0.41
N ALA A 154 0.08 -6.70 -1.41
CA ALA A 154 0.22 -7.12 -2.81
C ALA A 154 1.68 -7.24 -3.28
N GLU A 155 2.51 -6.27 -2.89
CA GLU A 155 3.93 -6.21 -3.23
C GLU A 155 4.74 -7.30 -2.53
N GLU A 156 4.39 -7.61 -1.29
CA GLU A 156 5.05 -8.66 -0.50
C GLU A 156 4.73 -10.04 -1.06
N LYS A 157 3.51 -10.26 -1.58
CA LYS A 157 3.14 -11.48 -2.28
C LYS A 157 4.03 -11.72 -3.50
N GLU A 158 4.19 -10.69 -4.34
CA GLU A 158 5.05 -10.80 -5.52
C GLU A 158 6.51 -11.04 -5.13
N LEU A 159 7.01 -10.32 -4.12
CA LEU A 159 8.35 -10.52 -3.58
C LEU A 159 8.56 -11.96 -3.08
N TYR A 160 7.60 -12.50 -2.34
CA TYR A 160 7.62 -13.88 -1.84
C TYR A 160 7.74 -14.88 -3.00
N ILE A 161 6.89 -14.74 -4.03
CA ILE A 161 6.87 -15.63 -5.20
C ILE A 161 8.22 -15.57 -5.93
N MET A 162 8.77 -14.37 -6.13
CA MET A 162 10.07 -14.18 -6.76
C MET A 162 11.20 -14.87 -5.98
N ILE A 163 11.26 -14.65 -4.66
CA ILE A 163 12.27 -15.28 -3.79
C ILE A 163 12.13 -16.81 -3.82
N HIS A 164 10.91 -17.33 -3.71
CA HIS A 164 10.66 -18.78 -3.73
C HIS A 164 11.12 -19.41 -5.05
N LYS A 165 10.80 -18.77 -6.19
CA LYS A 165 11.21 -19.21 -7.52
C LYS A 165 12.74 -19.20 -7.65
N ALA A 166 13.40 -18.12 -7.24
CA ALA A 166 14.85 -17.99 -7.28
C ALA A 166 15.54 -19.04 -6.38
N SER A 167 15.06 -19.19 -5.14
CA SER A 167 15.58 -20.17 -4.16
C SER A 167 15.44 -21.60 -4.67
N THR A 168 14.29 -21.93 -5.26
CA THR A 168 14.03 -23.26 -5.83
C THR A 168 14.90 -23.51 -7.07
N GLY A 169 15.05 -22.51 -7.94
CA GLY A 169 15.93 -22.58 -9.10
C GLY A 169 17.39 -22.81 -8.70
N PHE A 170 17.88 -22.07 -7.71
CA PHE A 170 19.21 -22.25 -7.14
C PHE A 170 19.39 -23.66 -6.56
N LYS A 171 18.49 -24.12 -5.69
CA LYS A 171 18.53 -25.48 -5.09
C LYS A 171 18.60 -26.56 -6.17
N LYS A 172 17.76 -26.47 -7.21
CA LYS A 172 17.79 -27.41 -8.33
C LYS A 172 19.11 -27.38 -9.10
N GLY A 173 19.66 -26.18 -9.32
CA GLY A 173 20.93 -25.99 -10.01
C GLY A 173 22.11 -26.61 -9.26
N VAL A 174 22.22 -26.39 -7.95
CA VAL A 174 23.34 -26.93 -7.15
C VAL A 174 23.21 -28.41 -6.82
N LEU A 175 21.97 -28.93 -6.71
CA LEU A 175 21.72 -30.35 -6.44
C LEU A 175 21.74 -31.22 -7.72
N ARG A 176 21.60 -30.63 -8.91
CA ARG A 176 22.03 -31.27 -10.16
C ARG A 176 23.55 -31.37 -10.13
N LYS A 177 24.04 -32.43 -9.47
CA LYS A 177 25.37 -32.96 -9.77
C LYS A 177 25.45 -33.21 -11.27
N PHE A 178 26.57 -32.82 -11.85
CA PHE A 178 27.08 -33.26 -13.13
C PHE A 178 26.74 -34.75 -13.33
N ASP A 179 25.78 -35.03 -14.21
CA ASP A 179 25.73 -36.28 -14.95
C ASP A 179 26.59 -36.10 -16.22
#